data_AF-A0A1V4RKJ2-F1
#
_entry.id   AF-A0A1V4RKJ2-F1
#
_cell.length_a   1.000
_cell.length_b   1.000
_cell.length_c   1.000
_cell.angle_alpha   90.00
_cell.angle_beta   90.00
_cell.angle_gamma   90.00
#
_symmetry.space_group_name_H-M   'P 1'
#
loop_
_entity.id
_entity.type
_entity.pdbx_description
1 polymer ?
#
loop_
_entity_poly.entity_id
_entity_poly.type
_entity_poly.pdbx_seq_one_letter_code
_entity_poly.pdbx_strand_id
1 'polypeptide(L)'
;MFHAGTNVGGFLRAKICFPGKSLDLYGRKGLIIGGIIWGIWHCPMVLMGLNYPRNPIIGLFLMLIFTVSVGIIFYYFYRRTGSVFAPALAHGVINWTGKTIMMLFINEDKINMLIDGPTGIPALFLLSFIAFILYLRIDWSAKKLTK
;
A
#
# COMPACT_ATOMS: atom_id res chain seq x y z
N MET A 1 43.08 3.02 0.76
CA MET A 1 42.32 2.26 -0.25
C MET A 1 40.96 1.94 0.36
N PHE A 2 39.91 2.58 -0.14
CA PHE A 2 38.56 2.61 0.44
C PHE A 2 37.86 1.24 0.41
N HIS A 3 37.25 0.81 1.51
CA HIS A 3 35.78 0.65 1.59
C HIS A 3 35.33 0.29 3.02
N ALA A 4 34.48 1.15 3.57
CA ALA A 4 33.82 1.00 4.86
C ALA A 4 32.70 -0.05 4.77
N GLY A 5 32.77 -1.08 5.62
CA GLY A 5 31.68 -2.01 5.87
C GLY A 5 30.65 -1.38 6.78
N THR A 6 29.57 -0.85 6.20
CA THR A 6 28.40 -0.40 6.97
C THR A 6 27.53 -1.61 7.28
N ASN A 7 27.65 -2.09 8.52
CA ASN A 7 26.73 -3.05 9.13
C ASN A 7 25.32 -2.46 9.22
N VAL A 8 24.48 -2.67 8.20
CA VAL A 8 23.04 -2.32 8.17
C VAL A 8 22.17 -3.48 8.72
N GLY A 9 22.79 -4.49 9.34
CA GLY A 9 22.16 -5.76 9.74
C GLY A 9 21.07 -5.67 10.82
N GLY A 10 20.97 -4.57 11.57
CA GLY A 10 20.02 -4.45 12.68
C GLY A 10 18.60 -4.03 12.25
N PHE A 11 18.46 -3.21 11.21
CA PHE A 11 17.17 -2.65 10.79
C PHE A 11 16.41 -3.56 9.79
N LEU A 12 17.10 -4.56 9.23
CA LEU A 12 16.57 -5.56 8.29
C LEU A 12 15.66 -6.63 8.91
N ARG A 13 15.45 -6.58 10.24
CA ARG A 13 14.51 -7.47 10.95
C ARG A 13 13.07 -6.95 11.01
N ALA A 14 12.75 -5.81 10.39
CA ALA A 14 11.37 -5.39 10.15
C ALA A 14 10.71 -6.19 8.99
N LYS A 15 10.83 -7.52 9.01
CA LYS A 15 10.14 -8.45 8.09
C LYS A 15 8.66 -8.68 8.44
N ILE A 16 8.09 -7.88 9.35
CA ILE A 16 6.74 -8.08 9.91
C ILE A 16 5.72 -7.11 9.29
N CYS A 17 6.14 -5.96 8.79
CA CYS A 17 5.23 -4.92 8.28
C CYS A 17 5.16 -4.82 6.74
N PHE A 18 6.05 -5.52 6.03
CA PHE A 18 6.02 -5.61 4.57
C PHE A 18 5.58 -7.02 4.16
N PRO A 19 4.80 -7.16 3.06
CA PRO A 19 4.30 -8.45 2.56
C PRO A 19 5.43 -9.35 1.99
N GLY A 20 6.63 -9.35 2.55
CA GLY A 20 7.76 -10.16 2.07
C GLY A 20 7.61 -11.65 2.42
N LYS A 21 7.21 -11.99 3.65
CA LYS A 21 7.08 -13.40 4.07
C LYS A 21 5.81 -14.09 3.55
N SER A 22 4.70 -13.37 3.40
CA SER A 22 3.46 -13.92 2.83
C SER A 22 3.60 -14.21 1.34
N LEU A 23 4.40 -13.43 0.61
CA LEU A 23 4.68 -13.69 -0.81
C LEU A 23 5.61 -14.88 -1.05
N ASP A 24 6.60 -15.09 -0.19
CA ASP A 24 7.52 -16.23 -0.29
C ASP A 24 6.84 -17.59 -0.07
N LEU A 25 5.68 -17.61 0.60
CA LEU A 25 4.93 -18.83 0.94
C LEU A 25 3.67 -19.04 0.07
N TYR A 26 3.00 -17.97 -0.39
CA TYR A 26 1.68 -18.07 -1.04
C TYR A 26 1.63 -17.55 -2.49
N GLY A 27 2.77 -17.11 -3.07
CA GLY A 27 2.84 -16.64 -4.45
C GLY A 27 1.83 -15.52 -4.75
N ARG A 28 1.07 -15.65 -5.85
CA ARG A 28 0.03 -14.67 -6.26
C ARG A 28 -1.01 -14.41 -5.18
N LYS A 29 -1.40 -15.44 -4.43
CA LYS A 29 -2.43 -15.35 -3.38
C LYS A 29 -1.92 -14.58 -2.17
N GLY A 30 -0.62 -14.66 -1.87
CA GLY A 30 0.00 -13.93 -0.76
C GLY A 30 -0.09 -12.42 -0.90
N LEU A 31 -0.13 -11.91 -2.13
CA LEU A 31 -0.28 -10.49 -2.43
C LEU A 31 -1.68 -9.98 -2.07
N ILE A 32 -2.72 -10.72 -2.47
CA ILE A 32 -4.11 -10.37 -2.17
C ILE A 32 -4.39 -10.51 -0.68
N ILE A 33 -3.97 -11.62 -0.07
CA ILE A 33 -4.12 -11.88 1.37
C ILE A 33 -3.39 -10.81 2.19
N GLY A 34 -2.16 -10.45 1.79
CA GLY A 34 -1.39 -9.39 2.44
C GLY A 34 -2.08 -8.03 2.36
N GLY A 35 -2.65 -7.70 1.19
CA GLY A 35 -3.46 -6.49 1.02
C GLY A 35 -4.70 -6.47 1.92
N ILE A 36 -5.44 -7.58 2.01
CA ILE A 36 -6.62 -7.70 2.86
C ILE A 36 -6.24 -7.53 4.34
N ILE A 37 -5.20 -8.22 4.81
CA ILE A 37 -4.73 -8.10 6.20
C ILE A 37 -4.34 -6.64 6.50
N TRP A 38 -3.69 -5.97 5.56
CA TRP A 38 -3.34 -4.57 5.71
C TRP A 38 -4.57 -3.66 5.76
N GLY A 39 -5.58 -3.89 4.91
CA GLY A 39 -6.85 -3.15 4.97
C GLY A 39 -7.62 -3.38 6.27
N ILE A 40 -7.63 -4.61 6.78
CA ILE A 40 -8.26 -4.95 8.07
C ILE A 40 -7.60 -4.19 9.23
N TRP A 41 -6.28 -3.98 9.17
CA TRP A 41 -5.56 -3.21 10.19
C TRP A 41 -6.06 -1.76 10.29
N HIS A 42 -6.60 -1.18 9.21
CA HIS A 42 -7.18 0.16 9.21
C HIS A 42 -8.62 0.23 9.72
N CYS A 43 -9.30 -0.91 9.90
CA CYS A 43 -10.71 -0.96 10.30
C CYS A 43 -11.03 -0.11 11.54
N PRO A 44 -10.27 -0.18 12.66
CA PRO A 44 -10.60 0.60 13.86
C PRO A 44 -10.61 2.11 13.58
N MET A 45 -9.61 2.59 12.83
CA MET A 45 -9.45 4.01 12.53
C MET A 45 -10.50 4.49 11.52
N VAL A 46 -10.81 3.70 10.50
CA VAL A 46 -11.85 4.02 9.50
C VAL A 46 -13.24 4.07 10.14
N LEU A 47 -13.53 3.15 11.07
CA LEU A 47 -14.79 3.14 11.81
C LEU A 47 -14.91 4.33 12.78
N MET A 48 -13.78 4.86 13.28
CA MET A 48 -13.72 6.12 14.02
C MET A 48 -13.88 7.37 13.13
N GLY A 49 -14.09 7.20 11.82
CA GLY A 49 -14.32 8.29 10.89
C GLY A 49 -13.07 8.77 10.14
N LEU A 50 -11.93 8.09 10.29
CA LEU A 50 -10.74 8.40 9.50
C LEU A 50 -10.99 8.06 8.01
N ASN A 51 -10.74 9.01 7.13
CA ASN A 51 -10.98 8.99 5.67
C ASN A 51 -12.45 9.02 5.23
N TYR A 52 -13.38 8.50 6.03
CA TYR A 52 -14.80 8.42 5.66
C TYR A 52 -15.73 8.78 6.82
N PRO A 53 -15.68 10.04 7.33
CA PRO A 53 -16.42 10.44 8.53
C PRO A 53 -17.94 10.25 8.40
N ARG A 54 -18.50 10.45 7.19
CA ARG A 54 -19.94 10.31 6.93
C ARG A 54 -20.37 8.88 6.57
N ASN A 55 -19.45 8.02 6.14
CA ASN A 55 -19.76 6.70 5.59
C ASN A 55 -18.70 5.64 5.99
N PRO A 56 -18.53 5.35 7.29
CA PRO A 56 -17.44 4.50 7.79
C PRO A 56 -17.51 3.06 7.28
N ILE A 57 -18.72 2.50 7.12
CA ILE A 57 -18.91 1.12 6.63
C ILE A 57 -18.48 1.00 5.16
N ILE A 58 -18.92 1.94 4.31
CA ILE A 58 -18.51 1.97 2.88
C ILE A 58 -17.01 2.23 2.79
N GLY A 59 -16.49 3.14 3.63
CA GLY A 59 -15.08 3.44 3.75
C GLY A 59 -14.21 2.21 4.02
N LEU A 60 -14.70 1.26 4.80
CA LEU A 60 -13.98 0.02 5.11
C LEU A 60 -13.76 -0.84 3.85
N PHE A 61 -14.79 -0.98 3.00
CA PHE A 61 -14.65 -1.67 1.73
C PHE A 61 -13.72 -0.95 0.76
N LEU A 62 -13.82 0.37 0.68
CA LEU A 62 -12.93 1.20 -0.14
C LEU A 62 -11.47 1.09 0.32
N MET A 63 -11.23 1.01 1.63
CA MET A 63 -9.90 0.85 2.21
C MET A 63 -9.30 -0.53 1.93
N LEU A 64 -10.11 -1.58 1.89
CA LEU A 64 -9.67 -2.91 1.46
C LEU A 64 -9.23 -2.90 -0.01
N ILE A 65 -10.01 -2.28 -0.89
CA ILE A 65 -9.68 -2.15 -2.32
C ILE A 65 -8.39 -1.33 -2.49
N PHE A 66 -8.26 -0.24 -1.74
CA PHE A 66 -7.06 0.60 -1.72
C PHE A 66 -5.81 -0.20 -1.35
N THR A 67 -5.84 -0.87 -0.20
CA THR A 67 -4.68 -1.59 0.34
C THR A 67 -4.25 -2.77 -0.52
N VAL A 68 -5.20 -3.49 -1.13
CA VAL A 68 -4.88 -4.53 -2.12
C VAL A 68 -4.21 -3.94 -3.36
N SER A 69 -4.76 -2.85 -3.91
CA SER A 69 -4.23 -2.20 -5.12
C SER A 69 -2.82 -1.64 -4.90
N VAL A 70 -2.62 -0.92 -3.79
CA VAL A 70 -1.30 -0.39 -3.41
C VAL A 70 -0.31 -1.51 -3.12
N GLY A 71 -0.76 -2.59 -2.45
CA GLY A 71 0.06 -3.77 -2.21
C GLY A 71 0.63 -4.38 -3.50
N ILE A 72 -0.20 -4.46 -4.55
CA ILE A 72 0.23 -4.92 -5.89
C ILE A 72 1.29 -3.99 -6.48
N ILE A 73 1.09 -2.68 -6.41
CA ILE A 73 2.03 -1.68 -6.95
C ILE A 73 3.38 -1.76 -6.22
N PHE A 74 3.37 -1.87 -4.88
CA PHE A 74 4.59 -2.01 -4.08
C PHE A 74 5.34 -3.29 -4.43
N TYR A 75 4.62 -4.39 -4.63
CA TYR A 75 5.24 -5.63 -5.06
C TYR A 75 5.85 -5.52 -6.46
N TYR A 76 5.18 -4.83 -7.39
CA TYR A 76 5.76 -4.56 -8.70
C TYR A 76 7.06 -3.73 -8.60
N PHE A 77 7.09 -2.67 -7.79
CA PHE A 77 8.31 -1.89 -7.54
C PHE A 77 9.42 -2.72 -6.90
N TYR A 78 9.08 -3.55 -5.93
CA TYR A 78 10.03 -4.47 -5.33
C TYR A 78 10.62 -5.44 -6.37
N ARG A 79 9.79 -6.02 -7.25
CA ARG A 79 10.26 -6.93 -8.31
C ARG A 79 11.17 -6.24 -9.34
N ARG A 80 10.90 -4.97 -9.67
CA ARG A 80 11.70 -4.21 -10.64
C ARG A 80 13.02 -3.71 -10.06
N THR A 81 13.05 -3.36 -8.78
CA THR A 81 14.22 -2.75 -8.14
C THR A 81 15.06 -3.74 -7.33
N GLY A 82 14.49 -4.87 -6.93
CA GLY A 82 15.11 -5.81 -5.98
C GLY A 82 15.33 -5.21 -4.58
N SER A 83 14.77 -4.03 -4.30
CA SER A 83 15.04 -3.26 -3.09
C SER A 83 13.75 -3.00 -2.30
N VAL A 84 13.82 -3.19 -0.98
CA VAL A 84 12.71 -2.89 -0.06
C VAL A 84 12.55 -1.39 0.17
N PHE A 85 13.56 -0.57 -0.16
CA PHE A 85 13.50 0.87 0.03
C PHE A 85 12.55 1.56 -0.95
N ALA A 86 12.46 1.07 -2.18
CA ALA A 86 11.55 1.63 -3.18
C ALA A 86 10.07 1.61 -2.74
N PRO A 87 9.50 0.47 -2.33
CA PRO A 87 8.12 0.45 -1.83
C PRO A 87 7.98 1.11 -0.45
N ALA A 88 9.02 1.12 0.40
CA ALA A 88 8.99 1.84 1.68
C ALA A 88 8.88 3.36 1.51
N LEU A 89 9.64 3.94 0.59
CA LEU A 89 9.54 5.36 0.25
C LEU A 89 8.17 5.69 -0.36
N ALA A 90 7.68 4.87 -1.29
CA ALA A 90 6.36 5.05 -1.88
C ALA A 90 5.25 5.02 -0.81
N HIS A 91 5.33 4.11 0.16
CA HIS A 91 4.42 4.07 1.30
C HIS A 91 4.49 5.32 2.17
N GLY A 92 5.70 5.80 2.47
CA GLY A 92 5.90 7.05 3.20
C GLY A 92 5.24 8.25 2.51
N VAL A 93 5.38 8.35 1.18
CA VAL A 93 4.75 9.40 0.39
C VAL A 93 3.23 9.32 0.48
N ILE A 94 2.63 8.14 0.31
CA ILE A 94 1.17 7.94 0.41
C ILE A 94 0.63 8.38 1.77
N ASN A 95 1.30 8.01 2.85
CA ASN A 95 0.86 8.38 4.20
C ASN A 95 0.98 9.89 4.43
N TRP A 96 2.05 10.50 3.92
CA TRP A 96 2.24 11.93 4.03
C TRP A 96 1.21 12.72 3.22
N THR A 97 0.95 12.33 1.96
CA THR A 97 -0.06 12.99 1.12
C THR A 97 -1.46 12.82 1.68
N GLY A 98 -1.84 11.62 2.15
CA GLY A 98 -3.14 11.39 2.79
C GLY A 98 -3.36 12.27 4.01
N LYS A 99 -2.35 12.36 4.88
CA LYS A 99 -2.40 13.22 6.08
C LYS A 99 -2.47 14.71 5.74
N THR A 100 -1.65 15.17 4.80
CA THR A 100 -1.60 16.57 4.37
C THR A 100 -2.90 17.00 3.69
N ILE A 101 -3.48 16.15 2.82
CA ILE A 101 -4.78 16.43 2.18
C ILE A 101 -5.88 16.54 3.25
N MET A 102 -5.95 15.61 4.20
CA MET A 102 -6.91 15.72 5.31
C MET A 102 -6.78 17.03 6.09
N MET A 103 -5.54 17.46 6.39
CA MET A 103 -5.29 18.69 7.15
C MET A 103 -5.64 19.96 6.39
N LEU A 104 -5.48 19.98 5.06
CA LEU A 104 -5.74 21.16 4.24
C LEU A 104 -7.23 21.37 3.91
N PHE A 105 -8.04 20.30 3.95
CA PHE A 105 -9.44 20.31 3.52
C PHE A 105 -10.45 20.22 4.68
N ILE A 106 -10.12 20.78 5.84
CA ILE A 106 -10.94 20.80 7.09
C ILE A 106 -12.30 21.55 6.95
N ASN A 107 -12.59 22.20 5.83
CA ASN A 107 -13.93 22.76 5.60
C ASN A 107 -14.90 21.67 5.13
N GLU A 108 -15.45 20.94 6.11
CA GLU A 108 -16.16 19.67 5.95
C GLU A 108 -17.48 19.76 5.16
N ASP A 109 -18.10 20.93 5.06
CA ASP A 109 -19.50 21.03 4.60
C ASP A 109 -19.69 20.74 3.11
N LYS A 110 -18.63 20.85 2.29
CA LYS A 110 -18.72 20.70 0.83
C LYS A 110 -17.94 19.54 0.23
N ILE A 111 -17.07 18.88 1.00
CA ILE A 111 -16.17 17.85 0.45
C ILE A 111 -16.73 16.47 0.74
N ASN A 112 -17.02 15.73 -0.33
CA ASN A 112 -17.42 14.34 -0.24
C ASN A 112 -16.17 13.47 -0.34
N MET A 113 -15.63 13.00 0.79
CA MET A 113 -14.42 12.15 0.79
C MET A 113 -14.59 10.83 0.00
N LEU A 114 -15.83 10.40 -0.31
CA LEU A 114 -16.07 9.27 -1.22
C LEU A 114 -15.74 9.61 -2.68
N ILE A 115 -15.67 10.87 -3.07
CA ILE A 115 -15.47 11.32 -4.45
C ILE A 115 -14.18 12.13 -4.56
N ASP A 116 -14.01 13.10 -3.67
CA ASP A 116 -13.00 14.17 -3.78
C ASP A 116 -11.66 13.79 -3.12
N GLY A 117 -11.63 12.69 -2.36
CA GLY A 117 -10.46 12.23 -1.65
C GLY A 117 -9.49 11.40 -2.52
N PRO A 118 -8.21 11.28 -2.12
CA PRO A 118 -7.24 10.39 -2.75
C PRO A 118 -7.63 8.90 -2.61
N THR A 119 -8.50 8.58 -1.65
CA THR A 119 -9.14 7.27 -1.49
C THR A 119 -10.61 7.29 -1.95
N GLY A 120 -11.03 8.32 -2.68
CA GLY A 120 -12.35 8.40 -3.29
C GLY A 120 -12.51 7.39 -4.43
N ILE A 121 -13.75 7.08 -4.78
CA ILE A 121 -14.13 6.11 -5.81
C ILE A 121 -13.42 6.36 -7.15
N PRO A 122 -13.35 7.60 -7.69
CA PRO A 122 -12.66 7.83 -8.96
C PRO A 122 -11.16 7.53 -8.88
N ALA A 123 -10.51 7.97 -7.80
CA ALA A 123 -9.08 7.74 -7.55
C ALA A 123 -8.80 6.24 -7.35
N LEU A 124 -9.65 5.54 -6.60
CA LEU A 124 -9.55 4.10 -6.37
C LEU A 124 -9.77 3.30 -7.65
N PHE A 125 -10.69 3.72 -8.51
CA PHE A 125 -10.90 3.08 -9.79
C PHE A 125 -9.64 3.16 -10.65
N LEU A 126 -9.05 4.35 -10.79
CA LEU A 126 -7.82 4.55 -11.54
C LEU A 126 -6.65 3.76 -10.93
N LEU A 127 -6.50 3.79 -9.60
CA LEU A 127 -5.45 3.08 -8.89
C LEU A 127 -5.59 1.56 -9.04
N SER A 128 -6.81 1.04 -8.93
CA SER A 128 -7.11 -0.39 -9.11
C SER A 128 -6.88 -0.82 -10.54
N PHE A 129 -7.20 0.03 -11.52
CA PHE A 129 -6.93 -0.23 -12.92
C PHE A 129 -5.42 -0.31 -13.20
N ILE A 130 -4.63 0.64 -12.67
CA ILE A 130 -3.16 0.59 -12.77
C ILE A 130 -2.62 -0.66 -12.08
N ALA A 131 -3.09 -0.96 -10.87
CA ALA A 131 -2.68 -2.16 -10.13
C ALA A 131 -2.99 -3.43 -10.93
N PHE A 132 -4.16 -3.52 -11.57
CA PHE A 132 -4.53 -4.64 -12.42
C PHE A 132 -3.60 -4.79 -13.64
N ILE A 133 -3.29 -3.71 -14.35
CA ILE A 133 -2.33 -3.74 -15.47
C ILE A 133 -0.95 -4.19 -14.99
N LEU A 134 -0.47 -3.66 -13.85
CA LEU A 134 0.81 -4.06 -13.28
C LEU A 134 0.80 -5.53 -12.84
N TYR A 135 -0.30 -6.00 -12.26
CA TYR A 135 -0.47 -7.40 -11.87
C TYR A 135 -0.29 -8.35 -13.05
N LEU A 136 -0.84 -8.00 -14.21
CA LEU A 136 -0.69 -8.76 -15.45
C LEU A 136 0.74 -8.71 -16.02
N ARG A 137 1.49 -7.62 -15.74
CA ARG A 137 2.89 -7.46 -16.19
C ARG A 137 3.93 -8.11 -15.29
N ILE A 138 3.53 -8.62 -14.12
CA ILE A 138 4.46 -9.33 -13.24
C ILE A 138 4.84 -10.66 -13.90
N ASP A 139 6.12 -10.85 -14.16
CA ASP A 139 6.64 -12.17 -14.52
C ASP A 139 6.69 -13.05 -13.27
N TRP A 140 5.73 -13.96 -13.20
CA TRP A 140 5.56 -14.94 -12.12
C TRP A 140 6.47 -16.17 -12.27
N SER A 141 7.14 -16.34 -13.42
CA SER A 141 8.02 -17.48 -13.71
C SER A 141 9.47 -17.23 -13.27
N ALA A 142 9.89 -15.96 -13.22
CA ALA A 142 11.25 -15.59 -12.84
C ALA A 142 11.54 -15.96 -11.37
N LYS A 143 12.54 -16.86 -11.19
CA LYS A 143 13.04 -17.37 -9.89
C LYS A 143 13.34 -16.23 -8.91
N LYS A 144 13.21 -16.56 -7.60
CA LYS A 144 13.39 -15.67 -6.44
C LYS A 144 14.52 -14.66 -6.68
N LEU A 145 14.25 -13.38 -6.39
CA LEU A 145 15.27 -12.34 -6.27
C LEU A 145 16.14 -12.69 -5.06
N THR A 146 17.10 -13.58 -5.25
CA THR A 146 18.13 -13.87 -4.27
C THR A 146 19.19 -12.78 -4.37
N LYS A 147 19.24 -11.92 -3.36
CA LYS A 147 20.47 -11.23 -2.97
C LYS A 147 20.71 -11.53 -1.50
#